data_AF-A0A0F9C7J4-F1
#
_entry.id   AF-A0A0F9C7J4-F1
#
_cell.length_a   1.000
_cell.length_b   1.000
_cell.length_c   1.000
_cell.angle_alpha   90.00
_cell.angle_beta   90.00
_cell.angle_gamma   90.00
#
_symmetry.space_group_name_H-M   'P 1'
#
loop_
_entity.id
_entity.type
_entity.pdbx_description
1 polymer ?
#
loop_
_entity_poly.entity_id
_entity_poly.type
_entity_poly.pdbx_seq_one_letter_code
_entity_poly.pdbx_strand_id
1 'polypeptide(L)' 'MPRGEKYPAIMNMIEKYEYKYKKPMNFQMLIDYIQEAIGISRKTAREYADDLVKMNYITVDQNSIVTRSFNG' A
#
# COMPACT_ATOMS: atom_id res chain seq x y z
N MET A 1 -9.23 -8.41 -14.67
CA MET A 1 -7.84 -8.30 -14.17
C MET A 1 -7.69 -9.16 -12.92
N PRO A 2 -6.85 -10.20 -12.95
CA PRO A 2 -6.46 -10.97 -11.77
C PRO A 2 -5.83 -10.06 -10.70
N ARG A 3 -6.12 -10.36 -9.42
CA ARG A 3 -5.62 -9.60 -8.25
C ARG A 3 -4.09 -9.52 -8.21
N GLY A 4 -3.40 -10.58 -8.66
CA GLY A 4 -1.94 -10.67 -8.75
C GLY A 4 -1.26 -9.60 -9.62
N GLU A 5 -1.90 -9.16 -10.70
CA GLU A 5 -1.29 -8.23 -11.67
C GLU A 5 -1.22 -6.79 -11.15
N LYS A 6 -2.01 -6.45 -10.12
CA LYS A 6 -2.10 -5.09 -9.58
C LYS A 6 -1.07 -4.80 -8.48
N TYR A 7 -0.52 -5.82 -7.81
CA TYR A 7 0.46 -5.61 -6.74
C TYR A 7 1.72 -4.88 -7.19
N PRO A 8 2.37 -5.20 -8.34
CA PRO A 8 3.57 -4.48 -8.76
C PRO A 8 3.32 -2.97 -8.95
N ALA A 9 2.15 -2.60 -9.49
CA ALA A 9 1.76 -1.20 -9.66
C ALA A 9 1.55 -0.51 -8.30
N ILE A 10 0.88 -1.17 -7.36
CA ILE A 10 0.67 -0.65 -5.99
C ILE A 10 2.00 -0.49 -5.25
N MET A 11 2.89 -1.49 -5.33
CA MET A 11 4.19 -1.48 -4.68
C MET A 11 5.06 -0.32 -5.17
N ASN A 12 5.14 -0.13 -6.50
CA ASN A 12 5.86 0.98 -7.13
C ASN A 12 5.26 2.34 -6.74
N MET A 13 3.93 2.45 -6.61
CA MET A 13 3.27 3.67 -6.15
C MET A 13 3.70 4.03 -4.71
N ILE A 14 3.74 3.05 -3.80
CA ILE A 14 4.19 3.25 -2.42
C ILE A 14 5.64 3.73 -2.39
N GLU A 15 6.53 3.07 -3.14
CA GLU A 15 7.96 3.46 -3.24
C GLU A 15 8.12 4.89 -3.75
N LYS A 16 7.37 5.29 -4.79
CA LYS A 16 7.39 6.64 -5.34
C LYS A 16 6.92 7.69 -4.33
N TYR A 17 5.88 7.37 -3.55
CA TYR A 17 5.40 8.26 -2.51
C TYR A 17 6.47 8.48 -1.43
N GLU A 18 7.03 7.39 -0.89
CA GLU A 18 8.09 7.46 0.12
C GLU A 18 9.31 8.24 -0.40
N TYR A 19 9.73 7.97 -1.65
CA TYR A 19 10.84 8.67 -2.27
C TYR A 19 10.60 10.17 -2.41
N LYS A 20 9.40 10.56 -2.84
CA LYS A 20 9.03 11.97 -3.10
C LYS A 20 8.84 12.77 -1.82
N TYR A 21 8.19 12.19 -0.82
CA TYR A 21 7.77 12.93 0.38
C TYR A 21 8.69 12.71 1.59
N LYS A 22 9.59 11.72 1.54
CA LYS A 22 10.52 11.38 2.63
C LYS A 22 9.81 11.19 3.98
N LYS A 23 8.55 10.78 3.94
CA LYS A 23 7.66 10.62 5.10
C LYS A 23 6.88 9.32 4.95
N PRO A 24 6.61 8.63 6.07
CA PRO A 24 5.79 7.43 6.04
C PRO A 24 4.34 7.78 5.68
N MET A 25 3.67 6.82 5.07
CA MET A 25 2.25 6.94 4.71
C MET A 25 1.39 6.46 5.88
N ASN A 26 0.20 7.01 6.09
CA ASN A 26 -0.75 6.39 7.01
C ASN A 26 -1.60 5.35 6.26
N PHE A 27 -2.14 4.37 6.98
CA PHE A 27 -2.85 3.25 6.39
C PHE A 27 -4.12 3.67 5.65
N GLN A 28 -4.78 4.73 6.14
CA GLN A 28 -5.97 5.25 5.48
C GLN A 28 -5.64 5.87 4.12
N MET A 29 -4.57 6.64 4.05
CA MET A 29 -4.06 7.27 2.83
C MET A 29 -3.60 6.22 1.83
N LEU A 30 -3.01 5.10 2.29
CA LEU A 30 -2.67 3.97 1.43
C LEU A 30 -3.92 3.39 0.75
N ILE A 31 -4.99 3.16 1.52
CA ILE A 31 -6.25 2.66 0.97
C ILE A 31 -6.82 3.64 -0.06
N ASP A 32 -6.82 4.94 0.26
CA ASP A 32 -7.34 5.99 -0.63
C ASP A 32 -6.51 6.04 -1.93
N TYR A 33 -5.19 5.98 -1.83
CA TYR A 33 -4.29 5.94 -2.99
C TYR A 33 -4.50 4.71 -3.87
N ILE A 34 -4.65 3.52 -3.28
CA ILE A 34 -4.93 2.28 -4.03
C ILE A 34 -6.28 2.39 -4.72
N GLN A 35 -7.29 2.96 -4.04
CA GLN A 35 -8.62 3.16 -4.57
C GLN A 35 -8.59 4.08 -5.81
N GLU A 36 -7.92 5.22 -5.71
CA GLU A 36 -7.81 6.23 -6.77
C GLU A 36 -6.96 5.72 -7.95
N ALA A 37 -5.80 5.14 -7.70
CA ALA A 37 -4.88 4.72 -8.74
C ALA A 37 -5.42 3.57 -9.61
N ILE A 38 -6.26 2.72 -9.03
CA ILE A 38 -6.79 1.52 -9.70
C ILE A 38 -8.26 1.69 -10.11
N GLY A 39 -8.99 2.63 -9.51
CA GLY A 39 -10.42 2.80 -9.74
C GLY A 39 -11.24 1.64 -9.20
N ILE A 40 -10.96 1.19 -7.97
CA ILE A 40 -11.66 0.07 -7.31
C ILE A 40 -12.46 0.53 -6.10
N SER A 41 -13.27 -0.37 -5.52
CA SER A 41 -13.99 -0.07 -4.29
C SER A 41 -13.02 0.08 -3.11
N ARG A 42 -13.39 0.90 -2.12
CA ARG A 42 -12.63 1.06 -0.85
C ARG A 42 -12.41 -0.28 -0.14
N LYS A 43 -13.42 -1.17 -0.18
CA LYS A 43 -13.32 -2.53 0.37
C LYS A 43 -12.19 -3.29 -0.31
N THR A 44 -12.19 -3.35 -1.63
CA THR A 44 -11.15 -4.03 -2.40
C THR A 44 -9.77 -3.39 -2.18
N ALA A 45 -9.68 -2.05 -2.11
CA ALA A 45 -8.44 -1.35 -1.81
C ALA A 45 -7.88 -1.71 -0.42
N ARG A 46 -8.75 -1.83 0.60
CA ARG A 46 -8.37 -2.32 1.92
C ARG A 46 -7.85 -3.74 1.87
N GLU A 47 -8.52 -4.62 1.13
CA GLU A 47 -8.07 -6.01 1.00
C GLU A 47 -6.68 -6.10 0.33
N TYR A 48 -6.36 -5.23 -0.64
CA TYR A 48 -5.00 -5.12 -1.19
C TYR A 48 -3.99 -4.68 -0.12
N ALA A 49 -4.32 -3.66 0.69
CA ALA A 49 -3.46 -3.19 1.75
C ALA A 49 -3.20 -4.29 2.81
N ASP A 50 -4.24 -5.04 3.19
CA ASP A 50 -4.13 -6.17 4.11
C ASP A 50 -3.25 -7.30 3.54
N ASP A 51 -3.34 -7.56 2.23
CA ASP A 51 -2.47 -8.54 1.59
C ASP A 51 -1.00 -8.10 1.58
N LEU A 52 -0.72 -6.81 1.36
CA LEU A 52 0.65 -6.29 1.45
C LEU A 52 1.25 -6.48 2.85
N VAL A 53 0.43 -6.39 3.90
CA VAL A 53 0.83 -6.73 5.28
C VAL A 53 1.15 -8.21 5.39
N LYS A 54 0.27 -9.10 4.91
CA LYS A 54 0.48 -10.56 4.95
C LYS A 54 1.69 -11.03 4.13
N MET A 55 1.98 -10.33 3.04
CA MET A 55 3.17 -10.57 2.21
C MET A 55 4.46 -10.04 2.84
N ASN A 56 4.39 -9.44 4.03
CA ASN A 56 5.49 -8.75 4.69
C ASN A 56 6.11 -7.62 3.84
N TYR A 57 5.37 -7.04 2.90
CA TYR A 57 5.86 -5.91 2.10
C TYR A 57 5.77 -4.60 2.88
N ILE A 58 4.72 -4.44 3.68
CA ILE A 58 4.55 -3.33 4.62
C ILE A 58 4.23 -3.86 6.01
N THR A 59 4.49 -3.03 7.01
CA THR A 59 3.99 -3.17 8.37
C THR A 59 3.14 -1.94 8.71
N VAL A 60 2.15 -2.13 9.58
CA VAL A 60 1.29 -1.06 10.07
C VAL A 60 1.41 -1.04 11.58
N ASP A 61 1.84 0.09 12.14
CA ASP A 61 1.99 0.25 13.58
C ASP A 61 0.66 0.59 14.27
N GLN A 62 0.72 0.77 15.58
CA GLN A 62 -0.43 1.10 16.44
C GLN A 62 -1.04 2.47 16.09
N ASN A 63 -0.27 3.36 15.49
CA ASN A 63 -0.67 4.69 15.03
C ASN A 63 -1.14 4.68 13.57
N SER A 64 -1.34 3.50 12.98
CA SER A 64 -1.69 3.33 11.57
C SER A 64 -0.64 3.88 10.60
N ILE A 65 0.63 3.94 11.01
CA ILE A 65 1.74 4.33 10.15
C ILE A 65 2.22 3.10 9.37
N VAL A 66 2.25 3.25 8.05
CA VAL A 66 2.75 2.26 7.11
C VAL A 66 4.25 2.45 6.95
N THR A 67 4.99 1.38 7.23
CA THR A 67 6.43 1.31 6.98
C THR A 67 6.71 0.15 6.05
N ARG A 68 7.46 0.39 4.98
CA ARG A 68 7.88 -0.67 4.06
C ARG A 68 8.92 -1.57 4.73
N SER A 69 8.73 -2.87 4.65
CA SER A 69 9.71 -3.83 5.15
C SER A 69 10.85 -3.94 4.14
N PHE A 70 11.97 -3.29 4.43
CA PHE A 70 13.21 -3.50 3.70
C PHE A 70 13.84 -4.81 4.18
N ASN A 71 13.33 -5.95 3.72
CA ASN A 71 14.15 -7.15 3.72
C ASN A 71 15.17 -6.96 2.60
N GLY A 72 16.31 -6.36 2.97
CA GLY A 72 17.51 -6.32 2.15
C GLY A 72 18.12 -7.72 1.99
#